data_AF-A0A0C9R6A7-F1
#
_entry.id   AF-A0A0C9R6A7-F1
#
_cell.length_a   1.000
_cell.length_b   1.000
_cell.length_c   1.000
_cell.angle_alpha   90.00
_cell.angle_beta   90.00
_cell.angle_gamma   90.00
#
_symmetry.space_group_name_H-M   'P 1'
#
loop_
_entity.id
_entity.type
_entity.pdbx_description
1 polymer ?
#
loop_
_entity_poly.entity_id
_entity_poly.type
_entity_poly.pdbx_seq_one_letter_code
_entity_poly.pdbx_strand_id
1 'polypeptide(L)'
;MFQSSRCNLLTLNIVLIFALIPLSQSLPVTPVVHNNPFLSGFSRTISLAAIANDLKGSLDESVNPCDDFYRFTCGHWNNRHPIQEGYLIWSNWDVIANEIKPKIQSLLNGNDSPTDNEAIRKARKVYRACMNGDKIEVEGVTPILLLLQKFGGWPLIMNPQAWKAKYLSWQNINTKMIMSLYIDPLFAIEVVPDMKNSSIHRIAISGPKTVIKKTEMSSIDSDPVIQAYKEYKRTVASVLLKGSPQPPGLTMAEQLEDLHDFEKKLIRITDGEYNVKQLDEWYNLMTIDEFQNFYDKAVMAQPTARIDWLQTIAEVFSLAPEIGIYGSEKNHRSGKIVFSKACSIIGQNFTSDHRELYNVEGNCGFDSIFE
;
A
#
# COMPACT_ATOMS: atom_id res chain seq x y z
N MET A 1 24.64 -72.15 14.99
CA MET A 1 24.90 -71.73 16.40
C MET A 1 25.10 -70.23 16.38
N PHE A 2 24.12 -69.52 16.94
CA PHE A 2 24.04 -68.10 17.32
C PHE A 2 24.58 -67.00 16.37
N GLN A 3 23.64 -66.54 15.55
CA GLN A 3 23.57 -65.24 14.92
C GLN A 3 22.90 -64.26 15.91
N SER A 4 23.67 -63.43 16.61
CA SER A 4 23.13 -62.41 17.54
C SER A 4 24.24 -61.47 18.00
N SER A 5 24.44 -60.32 17.33
CA SER A 5 25.24 -59.18 17.86
C SER A 5 25.14 -57.86 17.07
N ARG A 6 24.04 -57.59 16.33
CA ARG A 6 23.83 -56.26 15.70
C ARG A 6 22.48 -55.60 15.98
N CYS A 7 21.59 -56.28 16.71
CA CYS A 7 20.33 -55.73 17.18
C CYS A 7 20.46 -55.34 18.65
N ASN A 8 21.21 -54.28 18.96
CA ASN A 8 21.23 -53.69 20.30
C ASN A 8 21.71 -52.24 20.32
N LEU A 9 22.55 -51.81 19.38
CA LEU A 9 23.08 -50.44 19.43
C LEU A 9 22.04 -49.39 19.02
N LEU A 10 21.23 -49.68 17.99
CA LEU A 10 20.23 -48.73 17.49
C LEU A 10 19.07 -48.57 18.47
N THR A 11 18.58 -49.68 19.02
CA THR A 11 17.54 -49.71 20.06
C THR A 11 18.00 -49.03 21.35
N LEU A 12 19.25 -49.25 21.78
CA LEU A 12 19.80 -48.57 22.95
C LEU A 12 19.93 -47.05 22.74
N ASN A 13 20.35 -46.62 21.54
CA ASN A 13 20.43 -45.18 21.21
C ASN A 13 19.05 -44.53 21.16
N ILE A 14 18.05 -45.19 20.57
CA ILE A 14 16.68 -44.68 20.53
C ILE A 14 16.12 -44.56 21.96
N VAL A 15 16.29 -45.58 22.80
CA VAL A 15 15.83 -45.55 24.20
C VAL A 15 16.54 -44.45 25.00
N LEU A 16 17.85 -44.27 24.82
CA LEU A 16 18.60 -43.18 25.46
C LEU A 16 18.14 -41.80 25.00
N ILE A 17 17.88 -41.60 23.71
CA ILE A 17 17.37 -40.31 23.18
C ILE A 17 15.99 -40.01 23.75
N PHE A 18 15.05 -40.98 23.72
CA PHE A 18 13.71 -40.79 24.26
C PHE A 18 13.67 -40.64 25.79
N ALA A 19 14.64 -41.20 26.53
CA ALA A 19 14.78 -41.00 27.97
C ALA A 19 15.42 -39.65 28.34
N LEU A 20 16.28 -39.09 27.48
CA LEU A 20 16.97 -37.82 27.73
C LEU A 20 16.13 -36.58 27.36
N ILE A 21 15.15 -36.71 26.46
CA ILE A 21 14.22 -35.62 26.08
C ILE A 21 13.35 -35.11 27.26
N PRO A 22 12.77 -35.95 28.13
CA PRO A 22 12.04 -35.45 29.31
C PRO A 22 12.96 -34.91 30.41
N LEU A 23 14.23 -35.34 30.46
CA LEU A 23 15.24 -34.81 31.39
C LEU A 23 15.72 -33.40 31.00
N SER A 24 15.68 -33.04 29.70
CA SER A 24 15.99 -31.67 29.27
C SER A 24 14.85 -30.67 29.53
N GLN A 25 13.61 -31.15 29.73
CA GLN A 25 12.45 -30.31 30.06
C GLN A 25 12.22 -30.14 31.58
N SER A 26 13.03 -30.78 32.42
CA SER A 26 12.93 -30.72 33.89
C SER A 26 14.11 -30.01 34.56
N LEU A 27 14.97 -29.35 33.79
CA LEU A 27 15.92 -28.40 34.37
C LEU A 27 15.13 -27.23 34.97
N PRO A 28 15.27 -26.93 36.28
CA PRO A 28 14.69 -25.73 36.84
C PRO A 28 15.35 -24.54 36.13
N VAL A 29 14.58 -23.87 35.26
CA VAL A 29 14.93 -22.53 34.80
C VAL A 29 14.86 -21.67 36.04
N THR A 30 15.99 -21.52 36.72
CA THR A 30 16.13 -20.42 37.67
C THR A 30 15.88 -19.15 36.85
N PRO A 31 14.92 -18.30 37.23
CA PRO A 31 14.76 -17.03 36.54
C PRO A 31 16.07 -16.28 36.75
N VAL A 32 16.89 -16.20 35.72
CA VAL A 32 18.00 -15.26 35.68
C VAL A 32 17.35 -13.89 35.62
N VAL A 33 17.10 -13.33 36.81
CA VAL A 33 16.80 -11.91 36.95
C VAL A 33 18.08 -11.20 36.55
N HIS A 34 18.21 -10.90 35.26
CA HIS A 34 19.17 -9.91 34.81
C HIS A 34 18.72 -8.58 35.45
N ASN A 35 19.37 -8.22 36.55
CA ASN A 35 19.35 -6.86 37.07
C ASN A 35 19.96 -5.96 36.01
N ASN A 36 19.13 -5.55 35.05
CA ASN A 36 19.52 -4.68 33.96
C ASN A 36 19.70 -3.28 34.56
N PRO A 37 20.93 -2.75 34.67
CA PRO A 37 21.19 -1.47 35.32
C PRO A 37 20.45 -0.31 34.65
N PHE A 38 20.04 -0.49 33.39
CA PHE A 38 19.26 0.48 32.62
C PHE A 38 17.83 0.73 33.16
N LEU A 39 17.26 -0.19 33.94
CA LEU A 39 15.93 -0.01 34.56
C LEU A 39 16.00 0.60 35.97
N SER A 40 17.21 0.88 36.48
CA SER A 40 17.39 1.46 37.82
C SER A 40 17.12 2.97 37.89
N GLY A 41 17.07 3.65 36.74
CA GLY A 41 16.94 5.12 36.64
C GLY A 41 15.61 5.64 36.11
N PHE A 42 14.69 4.78 35.64
CA PHE A 42 13.32 5.20 35.38
C PHE A 42 12.54 5.15 36.68
N SER A 43 11.92 6.27 37.05
CA SER A 43 11.06 6.39 38.23
C SER A 43 10.19 5.14 38.41
N ARG A 44 10.44 4.35 39.47
CA ARG A 44 9.71 3.11 39.83
C ARG A 44 8.23 3.33 40.21
N THR A 45 7.65 4.45 39.79
CA THR A 45 6.26 4.85 40.07
C THR A 45 5.49 5.22 38.80
N ILE A 46 5.79 4.59 37.65
CA ILE A 46 4.64 3.97 36.97
C ILE A 46 4.22 2.86 37.92
N SER A 47 3.21 3.13 38.74
CA SER A 47 2.88 2.30 39.89
C SER A 47 2.66 0.87 39.40
N LEU A 48 3.51 -0.08 39.83
CA LEU A 48 3.29 -1.51 39.60
C LEU A 48 1.86 -1.91 39.98
N ALA A 49 1.26 -1.21 40.96
CA ALA A 49 -0.12 -1.37 41.34
C ALA A 49 -1.12 -0.95 40.25
N ALA A 50 -0.85 0.12 39.48
CA ALA A 50 -1.70 0.52 38.36
C ALA A 50 -1.67 -0.52 37.24
N ILE A 51 -0.48 -1.03 36.89
CA ILE A 51 -0.32 -2.09 35.88
C ILE A 51 -1.00 -3.38 36.36
N ALA A 52 -0.79 -3.77 37.61
CA ALA A 52 -1.42 -4.95 38.18
C ALA A 52 -2.95 -4.84 38.23
N ASN A 53 -3.46 -3.64 38.55
CA ASN A 53 -4.90 -3.39 38.56
C ASN A 53 -5.48 -3.44 37.15
N ASP A 54 -4.78 -2.87 36.16
CA ASP A 54 -5.22 -2.93 34.77
C ASP A 54 -5.17 -4.35 34.20
N LEU A 55 -4.13 -5.12 34.50
CA LEU A 55 -4.08 -6.53 34.12
C LEU A 55 -5.23 -7.31 34.77
N LYS A 56 -5.38 -7.20 36.10
CA LYS A 56 -6.42 -7.90 36.86
C LYS A 56 -7.83 -7.55 36.37
N GLY A 57 -8.07 -6.28 36.07
CA GLY A 57 -9.37 -5.84 35.55
C GLY A 57 -9.69 -6.33 34.14
N SER A 58 -8.71 -6.89 33.41
CA SER A 58 -8.90 -7.48 32.08
C SER A 58 -9.22 -8.98 32.14
N LEU A 59 -8.79 -9.64 33.22
CA LEU A 59 -8.93 -11.09 33.38
C LEU A 59 -10.39 -11.52 33.56
N ASP A 60 -10.80 -12.56 32.86
CA ASP A 60 -12.00 -13.35 33.13
C ASP A 60 -11.60 -14.65 33.83
N GLU A 61 -11.47 -14.59 35.16
CA GLU A 61 -11.05 -15.73 36.01
C GLU A 61 -12.08 -16.87 36.03
N SER A 62 -13.26 -16.71 35.41
CA SER A 62 -14.25 -17.78 35.27
C SER A 62 -13.87 -18.81 34.18
N VAL A 63 -12.91 -18.47 33.33
CA VAL A 63 -12.45 -19.28 32.20
C VAL A 63 -11.13 -19.95 32.57
N ASN A 64 -11.01 -21.24 32.26
CA ASN A 64 -9.74 -21.94 32.44
C ASN A 64 -8.72 -21.46 31.37
N PRO A 65 -7.53 -20.96 31.77
CA PRO A 65 -6.53 -20.46 30.83
C PRO A 65 -6.00 -21.54 29.87
N CYS A 66 -6.09 -22.83 30.23
CA CYS A 66 -5.69 -23.94 29.36
C CYS A 66 -6.71 -24.21 28.24
N ASP A 67 -7.96 -23.75 28.39
CA ASP A 67 -9.04 -23.98 27.44
C ASP A 67 -9.20 -22.79 26.48
N ASP A 68 -9.20 -21.56 27.00
CA ASP A 68 -9.24 -20.32 26.20
C ASP A 68 -8.43 -19.21 26.88
N PHE A 69 -7.14 -19.16 26.56
CA PHE A 69 -6.21 -18.19 27.14
C PHE A 69 -6.55 -16.75 26.73
N TYR A 70 -7.11 -16.53 25.53
CA TYR A 70 -7.51 -15.21 25.08
C TYR A 70 -8.66 -14.68 25.93
N ARG A 71 -9.71 -15.47 26.11
CA ARG A 71 -10.84 -15.05 26.95
C ARG A 71 -10.44 -14.93 28.42
N PHE A 72 -9.61 -15.83 28.95
CA PHE A 72 -9.09 -15.68 30.32
C PHE A 72 -8.34 -14.35 30.52
N THR A 73 -7.51 -13.93 29.55
CA THR A 73 -6.68 -12.73 29.70
C THR A 73 -7.37 -11.42 29.30
N CYS A 74 -8.27 -11.44 28.32
CA CYS A 74 -8.89 -10.27 27.71
C CYS A 74 -10.41 -10.21 27.89
N GLY A 75 -11.04 -11.20 28.51
CA GLY A 75 -12.50 -11.36 28.54
C GLY A 75 -13.26 -10.18 29.16
N HIS A 76 -12.63 -9.43 30.06
CA HIS A 76 -13.19 -8.20 30.62
C HIS A 76 -12.53 -6.91 30.09
N TRP A 77 -11.52 -7.01 29.21
CA TRP A 77 -10.79 -5.83 28.70
C TRP A 77 -11.72 -4.86 27.97
N ASN A 78 -12.61 -5.37 27.10
CA ASN A 78 -13.58 -4.58 26.34
C ASN A 78 -14.56 -3.81 27.23
N ASN A 79 -14.83 -4.29 28.45
CA ASN A 79 -15.73 -3.60 29.39
C ASN A 79 -15.14 -2.27 29.88
N ARG A 80 -13.80 -2.19 29.95
CA ARG A 80 -13.06 -1.01 30.40
C ARG A 80 -12.49 -0.19 29.24
N HIS A 81 -12.41 -0.79 28.05
CA HIS A 81 -11.90 -0.18 26.83
C HIS A 81 -12.94 -0.33 25.70
N PRO A 82 -14.11 0.35 25.82
CA PRO A 82 -15.07 0.37 24.73
C PRO A 82 -14.44 1.02 23.50
N ILE A 83 -14.85 0.56 22.32
CA ILE A 83 -14.41 1.13 21.05
C ILE A 83 -14.80 2.61 21.03
N GLN A 84 -13.80 3.47 20.81
CA GLN A 84 -14.00 4.92 20.77
C GLN A 84 -14.62 5.36 19.45
N GLU A 85 -15.29 6.52 19.47
CA GLU A 85 -15.86 7.12 18.27
C GLU A 85 -14.77 7.36 17.20
N GLY A 86 -15.10 7.01 15.95
CA GLY A 86 -14.15 7.11 14.83
C GLY A 86 -13.19 5.93 14.69
N TYR A 87 -13.21 4.95 15.60
CA TYR A 87 -12.42 3.72 15.51
C TYR A 87 -13.28 2.53 15.12
N LEU A 88 -12.77 1.69 14.21
CA LEU A 88 -13.40 0.39 13.84
C LEU A 88 -12.88 -0.76 14.71
N ILE A 89 -11.63 -0.65 15.16
CA ILE A 89 -10.96 -1.62 16.01
C ILE A 89 -10.35 -0.83 17.16
N TRP A 90 -10.40 -1.41 18.35
CA TRP A 90 -9.80 -0.84 19.54
C TRP A 90 -8.94 -1.88 20.24
N SER A 91 -7.67 -1.56 20.39
CA SER A 91 -6.66 -2.43 20.97
C SER A 91 -5.75 -1.66 21.93
N ASN A 92 -4.88 -2.38 22.63
CA ASN A 92 -3.85 -1.76 23.46
C ASN A 92 -2.95 -0.78 22.67
N TRP A 93 -2.75 -1.00 21.37
CA TRP A 93 -2.00 -0.08 20.52
C TRP A 93 -2.73 1.26 20.35
N ASP A 94 -4.05 1.23 20.19
CA ASP A 94 -4.88 2.43 20.05
C ASP A 94 -4.96 3.21 21.36
N VAL A 95 -5.04 2.52 22.50
CA VAL A 95 -4.95 3.13 23.83
C VAL A 95 -3.65 3.91 23.97
N ILE A 96 -2.51 3.26 23.71
CA ILE A 96 -1.18 3.90 23.80
C ILE A 96 -1.06 5.06 22.80
N ALA A 97 -1.51 4.87 21.56
CA ALA A 97 -1.47 5.92 20.54
C ALA A 97 -2.29 7.15 20.97
N ASN A 98 -3.47 6.95 21.55
CA ASN A 98 -4.32 8.04 22.03
C ASN A 98 -3.75 8.75 23.26
N GLU A 99 -3.02 8.07 24.14
CA GLU A 99 -2.32 8.72 25.24
C GLU A 99 -1.12 9.55 24.79
N ILE A 100 -0.42 9.10 23.74
CA ILE A 100 0.77 9.76 23.21
C ILE A 100 0.41 10.92 22.27
N LYS A 101 -0.69 10.81 21.52
CA LYS A 101 -1.10 11.77 20.49
C LYS A 101 -1.17 13.23 21.00
N PRO A 102 -1.78 13.56 22.15
CA PRO A 102 -1.79 14.93 22.67
C PRO A 102 -0.38 15.49 22.97
N LYS A 103 0.55 14.63 23.42
CA LYS A 103 1.95 15.03 23.67
C LYS A 103 2.64 15.38 22.37
N ILE A 104 2.47 14.55 21.33
CA ILE A 104 2.99 14.83 19.99
C ILE A 104 2.38 16.12 19.43
N GLN A 105 1.06 16.29 19.55
CA GLN A 105 0.38 17.52 19.11
C GLN A 105 0.94 18.76 19.82
N SER A 106 1.15 18.72 21.13
CA SER A 106 1.77 19.82 21.87
C SER A 106 3.18 20.13 21.38
N LEU A 107 3.99 19.11 21.09
CA LEU A 107 5.35 19.29 20.57
C LEU A 107 5.35 19.91 19.16
N LEU A 108 4.41 19.49 18.31
CA LEU A 108 4.30 19.97 16.94
C LEU A 108 3.63 21.35 16.81
N ASN A 109 2.77 21.71 17.77
CA ASN A 109 2.13 23.02 17.83
C ASN A 109 3.01 24.09 18.50
N GLY A 110 4.06 23.69 19.22
CA GLY A 110 4.98 24.59 19.89
C GLY A 110 5.68 25.58 18.94
N ASN A 111 6.11 26.71 19.48
CA ASN A 111 6.94 27.66 18.76
C ASN A 111 8.33 27.08 18.47
N ASP A 112 8.92 27.50 17.36
CA ASP A 112 10.28 27.11 17.01
C ASP A 112 11.27 27.69 18.03
N SER A 113 12.17 26.84 18.53
CA SER A 113 13.25 27.19 19.43
C SER A 113 14.54 27.49 18.64
N PRO A 114 15.39 28.41 19.12
CA PRO A 114 16.75 28.58 18.59
C PRO A 114 17.56 27.28 18.55
N THR A 115 17.29 26.34 19.47
CA THR A 115 17.98 25.05 19.57
C THR A 115 17.41 23.96 18.67
N ASP A 116 16.27 24.20 18.01
CA ASP A 116 15.67 23.17 17.15
C ASP A 116 16.49 22.97 15.88
N ASN A 117 16.69 21.71 15.53
CA ASN A 117 17.23 21.35 14.23
C ASN A 117 16.19 21.57 13.11
N GLU A 118 16.66 21.52 11.87
CA GLU A 118 15.81 21.75 10.70
C GLU A 118 14.66 20.74 10.58
N ALA A 119 14.89 19.47 10.97
CA ALA A 119 13.87 18.42 10.91
C ALA A 119 12.67 18.73 11.81
N ILE A 120 12.92 19.17 13.05
CA ILE A 120 11.86 19.58 14.00
C ILE A 120 11.08 20.77 13.43
N ARG A 121 11.77 21.79 12.93
CA ARG A 121 11.13 22.99 12.35
C ARG A 121 10.27 22.63 11.15
N LYS A 122 10.73 21.75 10.26
CA LYS A 122 9.94 21.25 9.12
C LYS A 122 8.71 20.47 9.58
N ALA A 123 8.86 19.56 10.54
CA ALA A 123 7.74 18.80 11.09
C ALA A 123 6.66 19.70 11.69
N ARG A 124 7.05 20.71 12.48
CA ARG A 124 6.14 21.73 13.02
C ARG A 124 5.47 22.55 11.92
N LYS A 125 6.23 22.98 10.91
CA LYS A 125 5.70 23.74 9.78
C LYS A 125 4.63 22.95 9.02
N VAL A 126 4.89 21.68 8.71
CA VAL A 126 3.92 20.79 8.05
C VAL A 126 2.68 20.58 8.93
N TYR A 127 2.88 20.33 10.22
CA TYR A 127 1.77 20.18 11.17
C TYR A 127 0.88 21.42 11.23
N ARG A 128 1.47 22.61 11.43
CA ARG A 128 0.71 23.88 11.47
C ARG A 128 0.00 24.19 10.15
N ALA A 129 0.59 23.83 9.01
CA ALA A 129 -0.07 23.96 7.71
C ALA A 129 -1.29 23.04 7.58
N CYS A 130 -1.17 21.78 8.05
CA CYS A 130 -2.26 20.80 8.06
C CYS A 130 -3.40 21.22 9.00
N MET A 131 -3.08 21.81 10.16
CA MET A 131 -4.08 22.22 11.16
C MET A 131 -4.76 23.56 10.84
N ASN A 132 -4.31 24.30 9.83
CA ASN A 132 -4.89 25.59 9.46
C ASN A 132 -6.13 25.40 8.58
N GLY A 133 -7.25 25.03 9.22
CA GLY A 133 -8.53 24.81 8.57
C GLY A 133 -9.03 26.03 7.78
N ASP A 134 -8.93 27.24 8.36
CA ASP A 134 -9.37 28.48 7.69
C ASP A 134 -8.67 28.69 6.34
N LYS A 135 -7.36 28.44 6.28
CA LYS A 135 -6.61 28.55 5.03
C LYS A 135 -7.02 27.46 4.04
N ILE A 136 -7.23 26.23 4.51
CA ILE A 136 -7.67 25.11 3.67
C ILE A 136 -9.05 25.42 3.04
N GLU A 137 -9.99 25.93 3.83
CA GLU A 137 -11.33 26.31 3.36
C GLU A 137 -11.30 27.47 2.37
N VAL A 138 -10.44 28.47 2.58
CA VAL A 138 -10.27 29.59 1.65
C VAL A 138 -9.70 29.15 0.30
N GLU A 139 -8.71 28.24 0.30
CA GLU A 139 -8.11 27.71 -0.94
C GLU A 139 -9.07 26.75 -1.67
N GLY A 140 -9.90 26.04 -0.92
CA GLY A 140 -10.90 25.10 -1.44
C GLY A 140 -10.26 24.04 -2.34
N VAL A 141 -10.87 23.81 -3.51
CA VAL A 141 -10.39 22.81 -4.48
C VAL A 141 -9.24 23.30 -5.38
N THR A 142 -8.88 24.58 -5.31
CA THR A 142 -7.93 25.22 -6.23
C THR A 142 -6.58 24.50 -6.30
N PRO A 143 -5.94 24.10 -5.18
CA PRO A 143 -4.66 23.39 -5.23
C PRO A 143 -4.74 22.06 -5.99
N ILE A 144 -5.86 21.34 -5.86
CA ILE A 144 -6.09 20.05 -6.53
C ILE A 144 -6.30 20.30 -8.03
N LEU A 145 -7.06 21.31 -8.43
CA LEU A 145 -7.29 21.64 -9.84
C LEU A 145 -5.99 22.04 -10.56
N LEU A 146 -5.14 22.84 -9.91
CA LEU A 146 -3.81 23.20 -10.42
C LEU A 146 -2.91 21.96 -10.56
N LEU A 147 -2.98 21.05 -9.59
CA LEU A 147 -2.25 19.79 -9.65
C LEU A 147 -2.71 18.95 -10.83
N LEU A 148 -4.02 18.75 -11.00
CA LEU A 148 -4.59 18.01 -12.13
C LEU A 148 -4.14 18.62 -13.46
N GLN A 149 -4.19 19.95 -13.61
CA GLN A 149 -3.73 20.63 -14.81
C GLN A 149 -2.26 20.34 -15.13
N LYS A 150 -1.38 20.30 -14.11
CA LYS A 150 0.04 19.95 -14.27
C LYS A 150 0.26 18.53 -14.81
N PHE A 151 -0.66 17.60 -14.53
CA PHE A 151 -0.60 16.21 -15.01
C PHE A 151 -1.42 15.94 -16.28
N GLY A 152 -1.85 16.98 -17.00
CA GLY A 152 -2.60 16.82 -18.26
C GLY A 152 -4.13 16.88 -18.09
N GLY A 153 -4.61 17.15 -16.88
CA GLY A 153 -6.01 17.37 -16.60
C GLY A 153 -6.82 16.08 -16.36
N TRP A 154 -8.11 16.25 -16.10
CA TRP A 154 -9.04 15.13 -15.92
C TRP A 154 -10.28 15.34 -16.80
N PRO A 155 -10.49 14.53 -17.86
CA PRO A 155 -11.57 14.72 -18.84
C PRO A 155 -12.97 14.83 -18.23
N LEU A 156 -13.20 14.17 -17.10
CA LEU A 156 -14.49 14.18 -16.39
C LEU A 156 -14.91 15.58 -15.92
N ILE A 157 -13.94 16.44 -15.61
CA ILE A 157 -14.18 17.75 -15.02
C ILE A 157 -13.70 18.91 -15.90
N MET A 158 -13.30 18.62 -17.13
CA MET A 158 -12.75 19.60 -18.07
C MET A 158 -13.60 19.71 -19.32
N ASN A 159 -13.60 20.89 -19.91
CA ASN A 159 -14.16 21.09 -21.23
C ASN A 159 -13.45 20.16 -22.26
N PRO A 160 -14.19 19.31 -23.00
CA PRO A 160 -13.60 18.35 -23.94
C PRO A 160 -12.74 19.01 -25.03
N GLN A 161 -13.11 20.20 -25.48
CA GLN A 161 -12.36 20.96 -26.49
C GLN A 161 -11.09 21.59 -25.92
N ALA A 162 -11.03 21.84 -24.61
CA ALA A 162 -9.84 22.32 -23.92
C ALA A 162 -8.87 21.19 -23.55
N TRP A 163 -9.35 19.95 -23.46
CA TRP A 163 -8.51 18.81 -23.10
C TRP A 163 -7.64 18.37 -24.29
N LYS A 164 -6.34 18.59 -24.17
CA LYS A 164 -5.34 18.36 -25.23
C LYS A 164 -4.92 16.89 -25.34
N ALA A 165 -5.89 15.98 -25.46
CA ALA A 165 -5.70 14.52 -25.48
C ALA A 165 -4.61 14.05 -26.47
N LYS A 166 -4.54 14.69 -27.65
CA LYS A 166 -3.56 14.37 -28.71
C LYS A 166 -2.10 14.40 -28.23
N TYR A 167 -1.78 15.22 -27.23
CA TYR A 167 -0.42 15.42 -26.72
C TYR A 167 -0.18 14.70 -25.39
N LEU A 168 -1.13 13.88 -24.94
CA LEU A 168 -1.10 13.20 -23.65
C LEU A 168 -1.16 11.69 -23.86
N SER A 169 -0.07 10.99 -23.56
CA SER A 169 -0.09 9.53 -23.42
C SER A 169 -0.38 9.17 -21.97
N TRP A 170 -1.15 8.09 -21.77
CA TRP A 170 -1.42 7.60 -20.41
C TRP A 170 -0.12 7.17 -19.71
N GLN A 171 0.87 6.70 -20.47
CA GLN A 171 2.21 6.36 -19.99
C GLN A 171 2.87 7.57 -19.33
N ASN A 172 2.90 8.71 -20.03
CA ASN A 172 3.51 9.94 -19.51
C ASN A 172 2.78 10.43 -18.25
N ILE A 173 1.45 10.33 -18.22
CA ILE A 173 0.66 10.70 -17.04
C ILE A 173 1.01 9.78 -15.85
N ASN A 174 1.00 8.46 -16.07
CA ASN A 174 1.32 7.47 -15.05
C ASN A 174 2.74 7.66 -14.51
N THR A 175 3.75 7.76 -15.37
CA THR A 175 5.15 7.98 -14.97
C THR A 175 5.31 9.28 -14.18
N LYS A 176 4.68 10.38 -14.62
CA LYS A 176 4.73 11.66 -13.89
C LYS A 176 4.05 11.56 -12.52
N MET A 177 2.95 10.82 -12.39
CA MET A 177 2.27 10.59 -11.11
C MET A 177 3.14 9.77 -10.15
N ILE A 178 3.80 8.72 -10.62
CA ILE A 178 4.76 7.92 -9.83
C ILE A 178 5.88 8.83 -9.32
N MET A 179 6.52 9.57 -10.22
CA MET A 179 7.67 10.44 -9.88
C MET A 179 7.33 11.59 -8.94
N SER A 180 6.19 12.25 -9.16
CA SER A 180 5.89 13.53 -8.51
C SER A 180 5.00 13.39 -7.29
N LEU A 181 4.16 12.34 -7.23
CA LEU A 181 3.15 12.16 -6.19
C LEU A 181 3.31 10.86 -5.41
N TYR A 182 4.18 9.94 -5.86
CA TYR A 182 4.27 8.59 -5.31
C TYR A 182 2.92 7.86 -5.36
N ILE A 183 2.21 8.01 -6.49
CA ILE A 183 0.92 7.36 -6.76
C ILE A 183 1.08 6.43 -7.97
N ASP A 184 0.63 5.18 -7.82
CA ASP A 184 0.81 4.08 -8.77
C ASP A 184 -0.54 3.64 -9.38
N PRO A 185 -1.17 4.40 -10.29
CA PRO A 185 -2.55 4.14 -10.68
C PRO A 185 -2.71 2.88 -11.55
N LEU A 186 -1.72 2.53 -12.37
CA LEU A 186 -1.76 1.33 -13.24
C LEU A 186 -0.72 0.26 -12.88
N PHE A 187 0.44 0.69 -12.39
CA PHE A 187 1.50 -0.18 -11.89
C PHE A 187 2.44 0.63 -11.01
N ALA A 188 3.13 -0.04 -10.09
CA ALA A 188 4.13 0.56 -9.24
C ALA A 188 5.54 0.23 -9.73
N ILE A 189 6.45 1.18 -9.57
CA ILE A 189 7.90 0.99 -9.74
C ILE A 189 8.55 1.50 -8.45
N GLU A 190 9.02 0.58 -7.62
CA GLU A 190 9.55 0.87 -6.29
C GLU A 190 10.97 0.30 -6.12
N VAL A 191 11.76 0.84 -5.20
CA VAL A 191 13.03 0.23 -4.78
C VAL A 191 12.81 -0.46 -3.45
N VAL A 192 12.93 -1.78 -3.42
CA VAL A 192 12.66 -2.60 -2.23
C VAL A 192 13.83 -3.53 -1.93
N PRO A 193 14.03 -3.95 -0.66
CA PRO A 193 14.98 -5.01 -0.34
C PRO A 193 14.63 -6.31 -1.08
N ASP A 194 15.65 -7.00 -1.61
CA ASP A 194 15.47 -8.32 -2.23
C ASP A 194 15.02 -9.33 -1.17
N MET A 195 13.93 -10.04 -1.47
CA MET A 195 13.26 -10.93 -0.52
C MET A 195 14.05 -12.20 -0.21
N LYS A 196 15.02 -12.55 -1.06
CA LYS A 196 15.96 -13.66 -0.86
C LYS A 196 17.34 -13.18 -0.40
N ASN A 197 17.63 -11.89 -0.50
CA ASN A 197 18.85 -11.27 0.02
C ASN A 197 18.63 -9.80 0.42
N SER A 198 18.27 -9.57 1.68
CA SER A 198 17.95 -8.24 2.21
C SER A 198 19.13 -7.25 2.24
N SER A 199 20.36 -7.69 1.91
CA SER A 199 21.51 -6.79 1.75
C SER A 199 21.55 -6.08 0.39
N ILE A 200 20.67 -6.46 -0.53
CA ILE A 200 20.57 -5.88 -1.88
C ILE A 200 19.20 -5.23 -2.03
N HIS A 201 19.17 -4.05 -2.64
CA HIS A 201 17.92 -3.41 -3.07
C HIS A 201 17.72 -3.66 -4.56
N ARG A 202 16.47 -3.85 -4.97
CA ARG A 202 16.09 -4.04 -6.37
C ARG A 202 14.93 -3.16 -6.75
N ILE A 203 14.87 -2.84 -8.04
CA ILE A 203 13.67 -2.31 -8.66
C ILE A 203 12.60 -3.41 -8.62
N ALA A 204 11.47 -3.12 -8.00
CA ALA A 204 10.29 -3.95 -7.99
C ALA A 204 9.21 -3.34 -8.89
N ILE A 205 8.64 -4.19 -9.75
CA ILE A 205 7.51 -3.82 -10.60
C ILE A 205 6.31 -4.68 -10.20
N SER A 206 5.24 -4.02 -9.76
CA SER A 206 4.02 -4.67 -9.26
C SER A 206 2.75 -4.06 -9.84
N GLY A 207 1.65 -4.80 -9.76
CA GLY A 207 0.33 -4.29 -10.12
C GLY A 207 -0.09 -3.08 -9.28
N PRO A 208 -1.17 -2.39 -9.68
CA PRO A 208 -1.65 -1.20 -8.99
C PRO A 208 -2.21 -1.57 -7.62
N LYS A 209 -2.10 -0.63 -6.69
CA LYS A 209 -2.79 -0.70 -5.39
C LYS A 209 -4.26 -0.34 -5.59
N THR A 210 -5.18 -1.22 -5.22
CA THR A 210 -6.62 -1.03 -5.44
C THR A 210 -7.29 -0.58 -4.15
N VAL A 211 -8.18 0.42 -4.24
CA VAL A 211 -8.92 0.96 -3.08
C VAL A 211 -9.95 -0.04 -2.54
N ILE A 212 -10.61 -0.76 -3.45
CA ILE A 212 -11.63 -1.77 -3.16
C ILE A 212 -11.04 -3.16 -3.37
N LYS A 213 -11.40 -4.13 -2.50
CA LYS A 213 -10.94 -5.50 -2.63
C LYS A 213 -11.59 -6.19 -3.83
N LYS A 214 -10.90 -7.18 -4.39
CA LYS A 214 -11.41 -7.98 -5.51
C LYS A 214 -12.76 -8.65 -5.23
N THR A 215 -12.96 -9.11 -4.01
CA THR A 215 -14.22 -9.72 -3.55
C THR A 215 -15.36 -8.72 -3.52
N GLU A 216 -15.11 -7.52 -2.99
CA GLU A 216 -16.07 -6.40 -2.95
C GLU A 216 -16.41 -5.94 -4.38
N MET A 217 -15.42 -5.76 -5.24
CA MET A 217 -15.62 -5.35 -6.64
C MET A 217 -16.39 -6.39 -7.48
N SER A 218 -16.37 -7.66 -7.06
CA SER A 218 -17.10 -8.75 -7.69
C SER A 218 -18.49 -9.01 -7.08
N SER A 219 -18.88 -8.23 -6.06
CA SER A 219 -20.20 -8.32 -5.46
C SER A 219 -21.29 -7.80 -6.40
N ILE A 220 -22.56 -8.08 -6.06
CA ILE A 220 -23.71 -7.53 -6.80
C ILE A 220 -23.73 -6.01 -6.66
N ASP A 221 -24.20 -5.29 -7.67
CA ASP A 221 -24.16 -3.82 -7.66
C ASP A 221 -24.95 -3.19 -6.49
N SER A 222 -25.89 -3.92 -5.87
CA SER A 222 -26.61 -3.48 -4.67
C SER A 222 -25.81 -3.63 -3.36
N ASP A 223 -24.57 -4.10 -3.42
CA ASP A 223 -23.70 -4.19 -2.24
C ASP A 223 -23.42 -2.78 -1.69
N PRO A 224 -23.60 -2.56 -0.37
CA PRO A 224 -23.43 -1.24 0.24
C PRO A 224 -22.04 -0.62 0.00
N VAL A 225 -20.98 -1.43 -0.05
CA VAL A 225 -19.61 -0.95 -0.24
C VAL A 225 -19.43 -0.41 -1.66
N ILE A 226 -19.94 -1.12 -2.67
CA ILE A 226 -19.87 -0.68 -4.06
C ILE A 226 -20.74 0.54 -4.32
N GLN A 227 -21.93 0.61 -3.73
CA GLN A 227 -22.78 1.79 -3.79
C GLN A 227 -22.09 3.02 -3.18
N ALA A 228 -21.50 2.87 -1.98
CA ALA A 228 -20.74 3.94 -1.34
C ALA A 228 -19.54 4.37 -2.19
N TYR A 229 -18.84 3.43 -2.84
CA TYR A 229 -17.70 3.75 -3.71
C TYR A 229 -18.12 4.49 -4.99
N LYS A 230 -19.22 4.09 -5.63
CA LYS A 230 -19.80 4.81 -6.77
C LYS A 230 -20.21 6.23 -6.37
N GLU A 231 -20.86 6.39 -5.23
CA GLU A 231 -21.30 7.69 -4.72
C GLU A 231 -20.12 8.59 -4.32
N TYR A 232 -19.05 8.01 -3.74
CA TYR A 232 -17.82 8.73 -3.44
C TYR A 232 -17.21 9.34 -4.71
N LYS A 233 -17.08 8.56 -5.80
CA LYS A 233 -16.55 9.06 -7.08
C LYS A 233 -17.43 10.19 -7.65
N ARG A 234 -18.75 10.05 -7.56
CA ARG A 234 -19.73 11.07 -7.98
C ARG A 234 -19.58 12.36 -7.17
N THR A 235 -19.42 12.24 -5.86
CA THR A 235 -19.24 13.38 -4.95
C THR A 235 -17.95 14.13 -5.26
N VAL A 236 -16.82 13.42 -5.40
CA VAL A 236 -15.52 14.01 -5.74
C VAL A 236 -15.60 14.75 -7.08
N ALA A 237 -16.15 14.12 -8.11
CA ALA A 237 -16.32 14.75 -9.42
C ALA A 237 -17.21 16.01 -9.35
N SER A 238 -18.29 15.96 -8.58
CA SER A 238 -19.22 17.09 -8.40
C SER A 238 -18.58 18.26 -7.66
N VAL A 239 -17.76 17.99 -6.64
CA VAL A 239 -17.03 19.02 -5.88
C VAL A 239 -16.00 19.71 -6.77
N LEU A 240 -15.25 18.95 -7.57
CA LEU A 240 -14.24 19.51 -8.47
C LEU A 240 -14.84 20.26 -9.67
N LEU A 241 -16.01 19.82 -10.17
CA LEU A 241 -16.75 20.55 -11.19
C LEU A 241 -17.26 21.90 -10.72
N LYS A 242 -17.69 22.04 -9.45
CA LYS A 242 -18.10 23.36 -8.92
C LYS A 242 -16.97 24.39 -8.98
N GLY A 243 -15.72 23.93 -8.93
CA GLY A 243 -14.53 24.78 -9.11
C GLY A 243 -14.05 24.90 -10.56
N SER A 244 -14.72 24.27 -11.54
CA SER A 244 -14.29 24.21 -12.94
C SER A 244 -15.36 24.79 -13.89
N PRO A 245 -14.99 25.34 -15.07
CA PRO A 245 -15.98 25.71 -16.09
C PRO A 245 -16.74 24.46 -16.55
N GLN A 246 -18.08 24.45 -16.46
CA GLN A 246 -18.87 23.25 -16.80
C GLN A 246 -18.61 22.80 -18.25
N PRO A 247 -18.37 21.50 -18.48
CA PRO A 247 -18.13 20.99 -19.83
C PRO A 247 -19.43 20.89 -20.65
N PRO A 248 -19.41 21.26 -21.94
CA PRO A 248 -20.43 20.83 -22.90
C PRO A 248 -20.08 19.41 -23.40
N GLY A 249 -20.83 18.38 -23.00
CA GLY A 249 -20.59 17.00 -23.45
C GLY A 249 -21.22 15.91 -22.57
N LEU A 250 -20.77 14.65 -22.78
CA LEU A 250 -21.19 13.42 -22.08
C LEU A 250 -21.54 13.64 -20.60
N THR A 251 -22.57 12.94 -20.13
CA THR A 251 -23.01 13.12 -18.75
C THR A 251 -21.98 12.52 -17.79
N MET A 252 -21.72 13.19 -16.66
CA MET A 252 -20.83 12.69 -15.60
C MET A 252 -21.13 11.21 -15.24
N ALA A 253 -22.39 10.80 -15.33
CA ALA A 253 -22.81 9.43 -15.04
C ALA A 253 -22.18 8.39 -15.98
N GLU A 254 -22.16 8.64 -17.29
CA GLU A 254 -21.60 7.72 -18.29
C GLU A 254 -20.10 7.53 -18.08
N GLN A 255 -19.37 8.62 -17.92
CA GLN A 255 -17.92 8.58 -17.69
C GLN A 255 -17.54 7.91 -16.36
N LEU A 256 -18.36 8.06 -15.32
CA LEU A 256 -18.14 7.39 -14.03
C LEU A 256 -18.43 5.88 -14.12
N GLU A 257 -19.37 5.46 -14.96
CA GLU A 257 -19.65 4.05 -15.20
C GLU A 257 -18.53 3.42 -16.05
N ASP A 258 -18.05 4.09 -17.10
CA ASP A 258 -16.87 3.65 -17.88
C ASP A 258 -15.64 3.47 -16.98
N LEU A 259 -15.39 4.44 -16.07
CA LEU A 259 -14.32 4.34 -15.07
C LEU A 259 -14.52 3.12 -14.16
N HIS A 260 -15.75 2.89 -13.69
CA HIS A 260 -16.05 1.75 -12.83
C HIS A 260 -15.84 0.41 -13.54
N ASP A 261 -16.23 0.30 -14.80
CA ASP A 261 -16.03 -0.90 -15.61
C ASP A 261 -14.55 -1.15 -15.91
N PHE A 262 -13.77 -0.09 -16.13
CA PHE A 262 -12.32 -0.19 -16.21
C PHE A 262 -11.72 -0.73 -14.89
N GLU A 263 -12.12 -0.19 -13.74
CA GLU A 263 -11.67 -0.67 -12.42
C GLU A 263 -12.04 -2.15 -12.20
N LYS A 264 -13.25 -2.57 -12.58
CA LYS A 264 -13.70 -3.98 -12.54
C LYS A 264 -12.77 -4.86 -13.37
N LYS A 265 -12.41 -4.45 -14.59
CA LYS A 265 -11.46 -5.17 -15.45
C LYS A 265 -10.06 -5.21 -14.83
N LEU A 266 -9.57 -4.10 -14.30
CA LEU A 266 -8.25 -3.98 -13.69
C LEU A 266 -8.12 -4.88 -12.45
N ILE A 267 -9.04 -4.79 -11.49
CA ILE A 267 -9.04 -5.60 -10.26
C ILE A 267 -9.19 -7.11 -10.56
N ARG A 268 -9.86 -7.49 -11.65
CA ARG A 268 -9.93 -8.90 -12.06
C ARG A 268 -8.57 -9.47 -12.44
N ILE A 269 -7.68 -8.64 -12.98
CA ILE A 269 -6.35 -9.07 -13.41
C ILE A 269 -5.27 -8.84 -12.35
N THR A 270 -5.51 -8.02 -11.33
CA THR A 270 -4.59 -7.91 -10.20
C THR A 270 -4.55 -9.20 -9.41
N ASP A 271 -3.34 -9.57 -8.99
CA ASP A 271 -3.13 -10.62 -8.01
C ASP A 271 -3.67 -10.13 -6.66
N GLY A 272 -4.26 -11.04 -5.88
CA GLY A 272 -4.82 -10.71 -4.56
C GLY A 272 -3.75 -10.40 -3.52
N GLU A 273 -4.13 -10.41 -2.24
CA GLU A 273 -3.19 -10.21 -1.13
C GLU A 273 -2.07 -11.27 -1.16
N TYR A 274 -0.82 -10.82 -1.06
CA TYR A 274 0.37 -11.68 -1.13
C TYR A 274 0.43 -12.60 0.09
N ASN A 275 0.49 -13.91 -0.15
CA ASN A 275 0.78 -14.87 0.89
C ASN A 275 2.29 -15.14 0.94
N VAL A 276 2.92 -14.88 2.09
CA VAL A 276 4.35 -15.14 2.32
C VAL A 276 4.70 -16.61 2.09
N LYS A 277 3.73 -17.53 2.29
CA LYS A 277 3.91 -18.97 2.02
C LYS A 277 4.11 -19.29 0.54
N GLN A 278 3.77 -18.39 -0.36
CA GLN A 278 3.85 -18.56 -1.81
C GLN A 278 5.00 -17.75 -2.43
N LEU A 279 5.98 -17.30 -1.62
CA LEU A 279 7.07 -16.42 -2.06
C LEU A 279 7.72 -16.83 -3.39
N ASP A 280 7.98 -18.13 -3.58
CA ASP A 280 8.61 -18.64 -4.80
C ASP A 280 7.72 -18.55 -6.05
N GLU A 281 6.39 -18.50 -5.90
CA GLU A 281 5.45 -18.41 -7.03
C GLU A 281 5.44 -17.00 -7.63
N TRP A 282 5.58 -15.98 -6.79
CA TRP A 282 5.52 -14.58 -7.22
C TRP A 282 6.88 -13.89 -7.24
N TYR A 283 7.92 -14.45 -6.63
CA TYR A 283 9.29 -13.97 -6.76
C TYR A 283 9.87 -14.30 -8.14
N ASN A 284 9.83 -13.30 -9.02
CA ASN A 284 10.32 -13.45 -10.39
C ASN A 284 11.44 -12.44 -10.66
N LEU A 285 12.68 -12.90 -10.48
CA LEU A 285 13.86 -12.12 -10.80
C LEU A 285 14.18 -12.25 -12.29
N MET A 286 14.28 -11.13 -12.99
CA MET A 286 14.64 -11.05 -14.42
C MET A 286 15.38 -9.74 -14.69
N THR A 287 16.00 -9.61 -15.86
CA THR A 287 16.50 -8.30 -16.30
C THR A 287 15.38 -7.42 -16.86
N ILE A 288 15.61 -6.12 -16.98
CA ILE A 288 14.68 -5.21 -17.66
C ILE A 288 14.44 -5.67 -19.11
N ASP A 289 15.49 -6.09 -19.83
CA ASP A 289 15.37 -6.62 -21.20
C ASP A 289 14.56 -7.92 -21.26
N GLU A 290 14.78 -8.84 -20.32
CA GLU A 290 13.98 -10.06 -20.21
C GLU A 290 12.51 -9.75 -19.92
N PHE A 291 12.25 -8.73 -19.08
CA PHE A 291 10.91 -8.27 -18.79
C PHE A 291 10.24 -7.63 -20.00
N GLN A 292 10.94 -6.76 -20.73
CA GLN A 292 10.45 -6.15 -21.97
C GLN A 292 10.07 -7.24 -22.97
N ASN A 293 10.97 -8.20 -23.21
CA ASN A 293 10.72 -9.34 -24.10
C ASN A 293 9.54 -10.21 -23.65
N PHE A 294 9.34 -10.38 -22.34
CA PHE A 294 8.17 -11.07 -21.80
C PHE A 294 6.89 -10.28 -22.10
N TYR A 295 6.92 -8.96 -21.87
CA TYR A 295 5.77 -8.07 -22.03
C TYR A 295 5.33 -7.99 -23.49
N ASP A 296 6.28 -7.84 -24.42
CA ASP A 296 6.02 -7.71 -25.86
C ASP A 296 5.43 -8.96 -26.51
N LYS A 297 5.62 -10.14 -25.88
CA LYS A 297 5.01 -11.41 -26.33
C LYS A 297 3.54 -11.54 -25.93
N ALA A 298 3.04 -10.70 -25.03
CA ALA A 298 1.63 -10.74 -24.63
C ALA A 298 0.73 -10.23 -25.77
N VAL A 299 -0.49 -10.77 -25.86
CA VAL A 299 -1.48 -10.30 -26.84
C VAL A 299 -1.92 -8.89 -26.46
N MET A 300 -1.48 -7.91 -27.26
CA MET A 300 -1.85 -6.51 -27.09
C MET A 300 -3.22 -6.26 -27.71
N ALA A 301 -4.13 -5.63 -26.95
CA ALA A 301 -5.41 -5.21 -27.48
C ALA A 301 -5.27 -4.07 -28.50
N GLN A 302 -4.34 -3.14 -28.28
CA GLN A 302 -4.06 -2.00 -29.15
C GLN A 302 -2.57 -1.60 -29.11
N PRO A 303 -2.02 -0.95 -30.16
CA PRO A 303 -0.64 -0.45 -30.15
C PRO A 303 -0.34 0.54 -29.00
N THR A 304 -1.35 1.31 -28.58
CA THR A 304 -1.30 2.27 -27.47
C THR A 304 -1.08 1.62 -26.11
N ALA A 305 -1.24 0.29 -26.00
CA ALA A 305 -0.97 -0.47 -24.80
C ALA A 305 0.53 -0.75 -24.59
N ARG A 306 1.39 -0.53 -25.59
CA ARG A 306 2.83 -0.78 -25.49
C ARG A 306 3.49 0.10 -24.43
N ILE A 307 4.41 -0.50 -23.70
CA ILE A 307 5.25 0.18 -22.71
C ILE A 307 6.69 -0.15 -23.07
N ASP A 308 7.51 0.89 -23.23
CA ASP A 308 8.97 0.75 -23.19
C ASP A 308 9.37 0.79 -21.71
N TRP A 309 9.61 -0.38 -21.12
CA TRP A 309 9.92 -0.52 -19.71
C TRP A 309 11.29 0.03 -19.37
N LEU A 310 12.28 -0.07 -20.25
CA LEU A 310 13.59 0.51 -19.99
C LEU A 310 13.48 2.03 -19.92
N GLN A 311 12.82 2.65 -20.89
CA GLN A 311 12.58 4.09 -20.90
C GLN A 311 11.72 4.50 -19.70
N THR A 312 10.61 3.81 -19.43
CA THR A 312 9.69 4.14 -18.33
C THR A 312 10.41 4.08 -16.98
N ILE A 313 11.21 3.04 -16.73
CA ILE A 313 11.98 2.91 -15.50
C ILE A 313 13.04 4.01 -15.45
N ALA A 314 13.82 4.22 -16.52
CA ALA A 314 14.83 5.28 -16.57
C ALA A 314 14.24 6.68 -16.30
N GLU A 315 13.04 6.96 -16.81
CA GLU A 315 12.32 8.21 -16.55
C GLU A 315 11.96 8.35 -15.06
N VAL A 316 11.48 7.29 -14.40
CA VAL A 316 11.19 7.33 -12.95
C VAL A 316 12.43 7.69 -12.13
N PHE A 317 13.61 7.18 -12.53
CA PHE A 317 14.88 7.47 -11.88
C PHE A 317 15.56 8.77 -12.35
N SER A 318 14.97 9.53 -13.27
CA SER A 318 15.59 10.74 -13.84
C SER A 318 15.83 11.86 -12.82
N LEU A 319 15.14 11.85 -11.68
CA LEU A 319 15.38 12.78 -10.57
C LEU A 319 16.66 12.46 -9.77
N ALA A 320 17.24 11.28 -9.98
CA ALA A 320 18.50 10.82 -9.40
C ALA A 320 19.50 10.51 -10.53
N PRO A 321 20.07 11.54 -11.20
CA PRO A 321 20.89 11.38 -12.40
C PRO A 321 22.16 10.55 -12.18
N GLU A 322 22.58 10.36 -10.94
CA GLU A 322 23.67 9.47 -10.54
C GLU A 322 23.33 7.97 -10.70
N ILE A 323 22.06 7.61 -10.87
CA ILE A 323 21.60 6.24 -11.04
C ILE A 323 21.40 5.94 -12.53
N GLY A 324 22.35 5.22 -13.13
CA GLY A 324 22.20 4.70 -14.49
C GLY A 324 21.31 3.46 -14.53
N ILE A 325 20.27 3.48 -15.37
CA ILE A 325 19.39 2.33 -15.61
C ILE A 325 19.75 1.68 -16.96
N TYR A 326 19.98 0.36 -16.94
CA TYR A 326 20.38 -0.41 -18.12
C TYR A 326 19.49 -1.64 -18.30
N GLY A 327 19.30 -2.09 -19.54
CA GLY A 327 18.50 -3.27 -19.87
C GLY A 327 18.94 -4.55 -19.13
N SER A 328 20.24 -4.68 -18.83
CA SER A 328 20.82 -5.79 -18.08
C SER A 328 20.55 -5.76 -16.56
N GLU A 329 19.99 -4.68 -16.03
CA GLU A 329 19.72 -4.51 -14.60
C GLU A 329 18.69 -5.55 -14.14
N LYS A 330 18.96 -6.21 -13.01
CA LYS A 330 18.08 -7.27 -12.48
C LYS A 330 17.00 -6.66 -11.60
N ASN A 331 15.78 -6.64 -12.13
CA ASN A 331 14.59 -6.24 -11.40
C ASN A 331 13.83 -7.46 -10.83
N HIS A 332 13.12 -7.21 -9.73
CA HIS A 332 12.13 -8.13 -9.20
C HIS A 332 10.77 -7.77 -9.78
N ARG A 333 9.99 -8.77 -10.14
CA ARG A 333 8.62 -8.57 -10.60
C ARG A 333 7.65 -9.35 -9.73
N SER A 334 6.71 -8.65 -9.11
CA SER A 334 5.61 -9.25 -8.39
C SER A 334 4.42 -9.43 -9.35
N GLY A 335 3.93 -10.65 -9.50
CA GLY A 335 2.72 -10.93 -10.29
C GLY A 335 2.94 -10.97 -11.80
N LYS A 336 3.58 -12.05 -12.28
CA LYS A 336 3.80 -12.31 -13.72
C LYS A 336 2.52 -12.29 -14.56
N ILE A 337 1.38 -12.61 -13.95
CA ILE A 337 0.09 -12.75 -14.63
C ILE A 337 -0.59 -11.40 -14.81
N VAL A 338 -0.39 -10.46 -13.88
CA VAL A 338 -1.01 -9.13 -13.94
C VAL A 338 -0.60 -8.42 -15.23
N PHE A 339 0.71 -8.28 -15.48
CA PHE A 339 1.15 -7.50 -16.64
C PHE A 339 0.89 -8.17 -17.99
N SER A 340 0.89 -9.51 -18.07
CA SER A 340 0.53 -10.16 -19.34
C SER A 340 -0.94 -9.95 -19.69
N LYS A 341 -1.82 -9.88 -18.68
CA LYS A 341 -3.24 -9.56 -18.86
C LYS A 341 -3.51 -8.07 -19.00
N ALA A 342 -2.69 -7.21 -18.40
CA ALA A 342 -2.82 -5.76 -18.48
C ALA A 342 -2.78 -5.26 -19.93
N CYS A 343 -1.97 -5.87 -20.81
CA CYS A 343 -1.92 -5.57 -22.25
C CYS A 343 -3.27 -5.70 -22.97
N SER A 344 -4.17 -6.53 -22.42
CA SER A 344 -5.50 -6.75 -22.99
C SER A 344 -6.52 -5.71 -22.55
N ILE A 345 -6.24 -4.92 -21.49
CA ILE A 345 -7.19 -3.96 -20.91
C ILE A 345 -6.70 -2.52 -21.11
N ILE A 346 -5.40 -2.28 -20.96
CA ILE A 346 -4.79 -0.97 -21.15
C ILE A 346 -4.81 -0.60 -22.63
N GLY A 347 -5.13 0.66 -22.92
CA GLY A 347 -5.19 1.16 -24.30
C GLY A 347 -6.44 0.75 -25.07
N GLN A 348 -7.40 0.02 -24.49
CA GLN A 348 -8.70 -0.18 -25.13
C GLN A 348 -9.46 1.16 -25.21
N ASN A 349 -9.99 1.48 -26.39
CA ASN A 349 -11.02 2.52 -26.52
C ASN A 349 -12.31 2.00 -25.88
N PHE A 350 -12.76 2.64 -24.80
CA PHE A 350 -14.06 2.36 -24.20
C PHE A 350 -15.14 2.89 -25.14
N THR A 351 -15.70 2.01 -25.96
CA THR A 351 -16.81 2.31 -26.85
C THR A 351 -18.12 2.03 -26.12
N SER A 352 -18.67 3.02 -25.44
CA SER A 352 -20.12 3.25 -25.56
C SER A 352 -20.35 3.96 -26.90
N ASP A 353 -21.52 3.79 -27.52
CA ASP A 353 -21.85 4.08 -28.93
C ASP A 353 -21.72 5.56 -29.40
N HIS A 354 -20.98 6.43 -28.70
CA HIS A 354 -20.85 7.85 -28.99
C HIS A 354 -19.59 8.18 -29.81
N ARG A 355 -19.44 7.52 -30.97
CA ARG A 355 -18.25 7.62 -31.86
C ARG A 355 -17.99 8.99 -32.49
N GLU A 356 -18.78 10.03 -32.26
CA GLU A 356 -18.61 11.29 -33.00
C GLU A 356 -17.80 12.38 -32.29
N LEU A 357 -17.41 12.23 -31.02
CA LEU A 357 -16.76 13.33 -30.28
C LEU A 357 -15.24 13.20 -30.05
N TYR A 358 -14.63 12.04 -30.29
CA TYR A 358 -13.21 11.81 -29.97
C TYR A 358 -12.43 11.09 -31.09
N ASN A 359 -12.70 11.41 -32.36
CA ASN A 359 -11.84 10.97 -33.45
C ASN A 359 -10.51 11.73 -33.41
N VAL A 360 -9.46 11.10 -32.88
CA VAL A 360 -8.08 11.55 -33.09
C VAL A 360 -7.20 10.34 -33.38
N GLU A 361 -6.91 10.12 -34.66
CA GLU A 361 -5.77 9.34 -35.11
C GLU A 361 -4.49 10.08 -34.70
N GLY A 362 -3.73 9.52 -33.75
CA GLY A 362 -2.49 10.09 -33.25
C GLY A 362 -1.26 9.37 -33.79
N ASN A 363 -0.56 9.98 -34.74
CA ASN A 363 0.81 9.62 -35.11
C ASN A 363 1.77 9.90 -33.94
N CYS A 364 2.62 8.93 -33.62
CA CYS A 364 3.72 9.09 -32.68
C CYS A 364 4.81 10.00 -33.29
N GLY A 365 4.88 11.25 -32.83
CA GLY A 365 6.00 12.15 -33.05
C GLY A 365 6.34 12.84 -31.74
N PHE A 366 7.48 12.48 -31.16
CA PHE A 366 8.07 13.17 -30.02
C PHE A 366 8.75 14.43 -30.54
N ASP A 367 8.17 15.60 -30.25
CA ASP A 367 8.92 16.85 -30.23
C ASP A 367 8.92 17.40 -28.80
N SER A 368 10.12 17.73 -28.37
CA SER A 368 10.55 18.24 -27.08
C SER A 368 9.67 19.39 -26.57
N ILE A 369 9.13 19.24 -25.36
CA ILE A 369 8.61 20.38 -24.58
C ILE A 369 9.19 20.28 -23.17
N PHE A 370 10.41 20.79 -23.03
CA PHE A 370 10.95 21.30 -21.77
C PHE A 370 11.46 22.72 -22.04
N GLU A 371 10.60 23.70 -21.77
CA GLU A 371 10.96 25.03 -21.27
C GLU A 371 9.94 25.44 -20.20
#